data_AF-J7XDI3-F1
#
_entry.id   AF-J7XDI3-F1
#
_cell.length_a   1.000
_cell.length_b   1.000
_cell.length_c   1.000
_cell.angle_alpha   90.00
_cell.angle_beta   90.00
_cell.angle_gamma   90.00
#
_symmetry.space_group_name_H-M   'P 1'
#
loop_
_entity.id
_entity.type
_entity.pdbx_description
1 polymer ?
#
loop_
_entity_poly.entity_id
_entity_poly.type
_entity_poly.pdbx_seq_one_letter_code
_entity_poly.pdbx_strand_id
1 'polypeptide(L)'
;METTSVDLLERVKEQSNHLPTLDEAYYSKYLMYKDFHFHEDRIEDLVELLAGIQNTLSNHEEKHYMLLEKRLLDAQEALIEACDTIYSERIRYNPTLKQLVQNTIVPYYLGRFQVGFSREISFLPLELRLYIYTSLLRTEASTIRQMNLMDRIALTLHKAEEKFLGDCAIFISAWLKSKLSREISGAKRPFSSLLGLELETIQQSTKLRHRILKEAEMTSDIAGQEFWYGFKGFSDLRNIHNLEVAKICLELFSSYFESSFLLIQEVKPILMDYYKMKNVSKINAFLTREGLDEVTVKNRYVKAVYHTNVIQEMDGKDTEHLNRVQQEYVQQIINNRKENRYLYINPTKQSISKENILCPDKISQREAPSYLENLAHILRTKRVVLFEFDEYILVLTTAMMNSKEWDLKILNIVIGSLGDLYSKVWLRDKRTEGDIFSLLKGLIRILKDESNVHHLGEGWPVALIFQEGSSVGKECLIFYSRSVSFPEFVGHFYVGGNLTSLNPKILGDPVKSMRNLRIYWQRIEKNACVTRAMARKRSIWWKKIREARKQELNS
;
A
#
# COMPACT_ATOMS: atom_id res chain seq x y z
N MET A 1 -33.57 21.60 -2.55
CA MET A 1 -33.90 20.23 -2.11
C MET A 1 -32.68 19.73 -1.36
N GLU A 2 -32.73 19.79 -0.04
CA GLU A 2 -31.69 19.22 0.82
C GLU A 2 -31.85 17.70 0.77
N THR A 3 -30.99 17.02 0.01
CA THR A 3 -30.79 15.59 0.14
C THR A 3 -30.16 15.36 1.50
N THR A 4 -30.96 14.91 2.46
CA THR A 4 -30.47 14.23 3.67
C THR A 4 -29.53 13.13 3.23
N SER A 5 -28.21 13.38 3.29
CA SER A 5 -27.23 12.33 3.02
C SER A 5 -27.40 11.30 4.12
N VAL A 6 -28.03 10.18 3.78
CA VAL A 6 -28.19 9.07 4.71
C VAL A 6 -26.79 8.52 4.97
N ASP A 7 -26.30 8.64 6.20
CA ASP A 7 -24.96 8.19 6.59
C ASP A 7 -24.89 6.67 6.42
N LEU A 8 -24.15 6.21 5.40
CA LEU A 8 -24.04 4.80 5.04
C LEU A 8 -23.61 3.96 6.26
N LEU A 9 -22.69 4.48 7.07
CA LEU A 9 -22.09 3.76 8.17
C LEU A 9 -23.00 3.69 9.39
N GLU A 10 -23.81 4.73 9.63
CA GLU A 10 -24.87 4.67 10.65
C GLU A 10 -25.88 3.56 10.31
N ARG A 11 -26.32 3.48 9.05
CA ARG A 11 -27.25 2.42 8.60
C ARG A 11 -26.64 1.03 8.72
N VAL A 12 -25.37 0.87 8.34
CA VAL A 12 -24.64 -0.40 8.49
C VAL A 12 -24.58 -0.81 9.96
N LYS A 13 -24.33 0.15 10.86
CA LYS A 13 -24.31 -0.09 12.30
C LYS A 13 -25.69 -0.49 12.82
N GLU A 14 -26.75 0.23 12.46
CA GLU A 14 -28.14 -0.12 12.82
C GLU A 14 -28.51 -1.52 12.32
N GLN A 15 -28.29 -1.79 11.03
CA GLN A 15 -28.56 -3.10 10.44
C GLN A 15 -27.75 -4.20 11.13
N SER A 16 -26.49 -3.96 11.49
CA SER A 16 -25.65 -4.94 12.19
C SER A 16 -26.18 -5.32 13.57
N ASN A 17 -26.90 -4.42 14.25
CA ASN A 17 -27.55 -4.69 15.54
C ASN A 17 -28.86 -5.49 15.38
N HIS A 18 -29.49 -5.39 14.20
CA HIS A 18 -30.77 -6.04 13.89
C HIS A 18 -30.63 -7.33 13.09
N LEU A 19 -29.44 -7.63 12.56
CA LEU A 19 -29.13 -8.92 11.97
C LEU A 19 -29.42 -10.00 13.03
N PRO A 20 -30.42 -10.88 12.82
CA PRO A 20 -30.66 -11.99 13.74
C PRO A 20 -29.38 -12.80 13.92
N THR A 21 -29.38 -13.73 14.88
CA THR A 21 -28.59 -14.96 14.76
C THR A 21 -29.06 -15.73 13.52
N LEU A 22 -28.83 -15.18 12.33
CA LEU A 22 -29.10 -15.78 11.04
C LEU A 22 -28.18 -16.99 10.91
N ASP A 23 -28.72 -18.04 10.31
CA ASP A 23 -27.99 -19.27 10.03
C ASP A 23 -26.67 -18.95 9.33
N GLU A 24 -25.58 -19.50 9.82
CA GLU A 24 -24.23 -19.37 9.29
C GLU A 24 -24.14 -19.76 7.80
N ALA A 25 -25.00 -20.68 7.36
CA ALA A 25 -25.14 -21.06 5.95
C ALA A 25 -25.65 -19.90 5.08
N TYR A 26 -26.53 -19.04 5.63
CA TYR A 26 -27.05 -17.87 4.96
C TYR A 26 -25.93 -16.85 4.70
N TYR A 27 -25.13 -16.50 5.72
CA TYR A 27 -24.00 -15.57 5.55
C TYR A 27 -22.93 -16.10 4.61
N SER A 28 -22.61 -17.39 4.69
CA SER A 28 -21.63 -18.01 3.79
C SER A 28 -22.06 -17.89 2.33
N LYS A 29 -23.34 -18.16 2.04
CA LYS A 29 -23.92 -18.02 0.71
C LYS A 29 -23.95 -16.55 0.28
N TYR A 30 -24.37 -15.67 1.17
CA TYR A 30 -24.50 -14.24 0.90
C TYR A 30 -23.15 -13.58 0.57
N LEU A 31 -22.12 -13.84 1.38
CA LEU A 31 -20.75 -13.37 1.16
C LEU A 31 -20.11 -13.94 -0.10
N MET A 32 -20.54 -15.12 -0.56
CA MET A 32 -19.98 -15.75 -1.77
C MET A 32 -20.51 -15.18 -3.08
N TYR A 33 -21.75 -14.69 -3.11
CA TYR A 33 -22.46 -14.41 -4.36
C TYR A 33 -22.86 -12.95 -4.62
N LYS A 34 -22.93 -12.08 -3.60
CA LYS A 34 -23.22 -10.65 -3.86
C LYS A 34 -21.96 -9.92 -4.31
N ASP A 35 -21.98 -9.22 -5.43
CA ASP A 35 -20.86 -8.39 -5.87
C ASP A 35 -20.86 -7.02 -5.19
N PHE A 36 -19.71 -6.37 -5.11
CA PHE A 36 -19.62 -4.99 -4.64
C PHE A 36 -19.98 -4.03 -5.77
N HIS A 37 -21.08 -3.30 -5.59
CA HIS A 37 -21.48 -2.21 -6.47
C HIS A 37 -21.62 -0.95 -5.61
N PHE A 38 -20.60 -0.09 -5.62
CA PHE A 38 -20.62 1.16 -4.88
C PHE A 38 -21.34 2.24 -5.70
N HIS A 39 -22.65 2.10 -5.78
CA HIS A 39 -23.56 3.06 -6.38
C HIS A 39 -24.68 3.38 -5.38
N GLU A 40 -25.05 4.65 -5.26
CA GLU A 40 -26.05 5.13 -4.29
C GLU A 40 -27.45 4.54 -4.53
N ASP A 41 -27.77 4.18 -5.79
CA ASP A 41 -29.04 3.56 -6.18
C ASP A 41 -29.24 2.15 -5.60
N ARG A 42 -28.18 1.53 -5.05
CA ARG A 42 -28.20 0.20 -4.43
C ARG A 42 -27.80 0.23 -2.95
N ILE A 43 -28.06 1.34 -2.26
CA ILE A 43 -27.62 1.55 -0.89
C ILE A 43 -28.10 0.47 0.09
N GLU A 44 -29.33 -0.05 -0.04
CA GLU A 44 -29.85 -1.09 0.87
C GLU A 44 -29.08 -2.41 0.74
N ASP A 45 -28.84 -2.86 -0.50
CA ASP A 45 -28.07 -4.06 -0.79
C ASP A 45 -26.64 -3.96 -0.26
N LEU A 46 -26.05 -2.76 -0.40
CA LEU A 46 -24.73 -2.45 0.12
C LEU A 46 -24.71 -2.44 1.65
N VAL A 47 -25.70 -1.81 2.30
CA VAL A 47 -25.83 -1.80 3.77
C VAL A 47 -25.94 -3.21 4.31
N GLU A 48 -26.81 -4.04 3.74
CA GLU A 48 -26.96 -5.45 4.13
C GLU A 48 -25.64 -6.23 3.98
N LEU A 49 -24.91 -5.99 2.87
CA LEU A 49 -23.62 -6.62 2.62
C LEU A 49 -22.53 -6.19 3.60
N LEU A 50 -22.38 -4.89 3.85
CA LEU A 50 -21.39 -4.37 4.79
C LEU A 50 -21.71 -4.78 6.23
N ALA A 51 -22.98 -4.78 6.63
CA ALA A 51 -23.41 -5.27 7.94
C ALA A 51 -23.11 -6.77 8.12
N GLY A 52 -23.35 -7.58 7.08
CA GLY A 52 -22.98 -9.01 7.07
C GLY A 52 -21.47 -9.24 7.20
N ILE A 53 -20.65 -8.42 6.53
CA ILE A 53 -19.19 -8.46 6.67
C ILE A 53 -18.77 -8.08 8.09
N GLN A 54 -19.31 -6.99 8.65
CA GLN A 54 -19.01 -6.56 10.02
C GLN A 54 -19.37 -7.63 11.05
N ASN A 55 -20.53 -8.28 10.92
CA ASN A 55 -20.93 -9.39 11.78
C ASN A 55 -19.96 -10.57 11.66
N THR A 56 -19.59 -10.93 10.43
CA THR A 56 -18.66 -12.04 10.17
C THR A 56 -17.26 -11.76 10.74
N LEU A 57 -16.76 -10.53 10.61
CA LEU A 57 -15.50 -10.10 11.22
C LEU A 57 -15.52 -10.18 12.74
N SER A 58 -16.68 -9.92 13.35
CA SER A 58 -16.82 -9.92 14.81
C SER A 58 -16.96 -11.33 15.38
N ASN A 59 -17.71 -12.20 14.70
CA ASN A 59 -18.16 -13.47 15.28
C ASN A 59 -17.59 -14.72 14.61
N HIS A 60 -17.19 -14.65 13.33
CA HIS A 60 -16.83 -15.83 12.53
C HIS A 60 -15.55 -15.64 11.67
N GLU A 61 -14.69 -14.69 12.04
CA GLU A 61 -13.51 -14.29 11.26
C GLU A 61 -12.61 -15.47 10.90
N GLU A 62 -12.26 -16.31 11.87
CA GLU A 62 -11.30 -17.40 11.66
C GLU A 62 -11.83 -18.46 10.69
N LYS A 63 -13.13 -18.76 10.75
CA LYS A 63 -13.79 -19.76 9.89
C LYS A 63 -13.90 -19.25 8.45
N HIS A 64 -14.20 -17.96 8.28
CA HIS A 64 -14.40 -17.35 6.96
C HIS A 64 -13.19 -16.56 6.46
N TYR A 65 -12.02 -16.69 7.09
CA TYR A 65 -10.85 -15.86 6.80
C TYR A 65 -10.55 -15.76 5.30
N MET A 66 -10.40 -16.90 4.61
CA MET A 66 -10.07 -16.90 3.18
C MET A 66 -11.14 -16.26 2.28
N LEU A 67 -12.42 -16.34 2.68
CA LEU A 67 -13.50 -15.67 1.98
C LEU A 67 -13.45 -14.16 2.23
N LEU A 68 -13.28 -13.75 3.48
CA LEU A 68 -13.11 -12.36 3.88
C LEU A 68 -11.92 -11.71 3.16
N GLU A 69 -10.79 -12.42 3.03
CA GLU A 69 -9.64 -11.95 2.27
C GLU A 69 -9.96 -11.65 0.80
N LYS A 70 -10.69 -12.57 0.16
CA LYS A 70 -11.13 -12.36 -1.23
C LYS A 70 -12.05 -11.15 -1.31
N ARG A 71 -13.03 -11.06 -0.40
CA ARG A 71 -14.01 -9.96 -0.36
C ARG A 71 -13.37 -8.61 -0.08
N LEU A 72 -12.32 -8.56 0.73
CA LEU A 72 -11.56 -7.33 0.94
C LEU A 72 -10.89 -6.84 -0.36
N LEU A 73 -10.31 -7.75 -1.14
CA LEU A 73 -9.74 -7.40 -2.45
C LEU A 73 -10.83 -6.98 -3.44
N ASP A 74 -11.95 -7.71 -3.49
CA ASP A 74 -13.10 -7.39 -4.35
C ASP A 74 -13.65 -5.99 -4.01
N ALA A 75 -13.76 -5.65 -2.72
CA ALA A 75 -14.18 -4.33 -2.26
C ALA A 75 -13.17 -3.23 -2.66
N GLN A 76 -11.86 -3.48 -2.52
CA GLN A 76 -10.84 -2.54 -2.97
C GLN A 76 -10.93 -2.28 -4.48
N GLU A 77 -11.15 -3.31 -5.30
CA GLU A 77 -11.32 -3.15 -6.75
C GLU A 77 -12.58 -2.36 -7.10
N ALA A 78 -13.72 -2.73 -6.51
CA ALA A 78 -14.96 -2.00 -6.74
C ALA A 78 -14.84 -0.52 -6.36
N LEU A 79 -14.10 -0.19 -5.29
CA LEU A 79 -13.84 1.20 -4.90
C LEU A 79 -12.94 1.91 -5.92
N ILE A 80 -11.88 1.25 -6.38
CA ILE A 80 -10.99 1.80 -7.41
C ILE A 80 -11.80 2.09 -8.69
N GLU A 81 -12.65 1.17 -9.12
CA GLU A 81 -13.50 1.31 -10.30
C GLU A 81 -14.54 2.44 -10.10
N ALA A 82 -15.16 2.54 -8.93
CA ALA A 82 -16.06 3.65 -8.61
C ALA A 82 -15.33 5.00 -8.64
N CYS A 83 -14.13 5.10 -8.07
CA CYS A 83 -13.30 6.30 -8.13
C CYS A 83 -12.91 6.69 -9.57
N ASP A 84 -12.74 5.74 -10.49
CA ASP A 84 -12.47 6.03 -11.90
C ASP A 84 -13.63 6.74 -12.61
N THR A 85 -14.85 6.58 -12.10
CA THR A 85 -16.05 7.18 -12.69
C THR A 85 -16.17 8.67 -12.37
N ILE A 86 -15.63 9.13 -11.23
CA ILE A 86 -15.76 10.51 -10.73
C ILE A 86 -14.64 11.45 -11.20
N TYR A 87 -13.59 10.94 -11.84
CA TYR A 87 -12.55 11.80 -12.40
C TYR A 87 -13.12 12.70 -13.52
N SER A 88 -12.82 13.99 -13.41
CA SER A 88 -13.07 15.02 -14.40
C SER A 88 -12.26 14.79 -15.67
N GLU A 89 -12.58 15.59 -16.69
CA GLU A 89 -11.87 15.62 -17.97
C GLU A 89 -10.36 15.91 -17.81
N ARG A 90 -9.96 16.65 -16.75
CA ARG A 90 -8.57 17.01 -16.46
C ARG A 90 -7.68 15.80 -16.21
N ILE A 91 -8.22 14.73 -15.64
CA ILE A 91 -7.53 13.45 -15.49
C ILE A 91 -7.95 12.50 -16.60
N ARG A 92 -9.26 12.34 -16.86
CA ARG A 92 -9.79 11.33 -17.78
C ARG A 92 -9.17 11.43 -19.18
N TYR A 93 -9.02 12.65 -19.72
CA TYR A 93 -8.53 12.88 -21.08
C TYR A 93 -7.09 13.43 -21.15
N ASN A 94 -6.33 13.40 -20.06
CA ASN A 94 -4.94 13.87 -20.03
C ASN A 94 -3.92 12.71 -19.99
N PRO A 95 -3.54 12.13 -21.14
CA PRO A 95 -2.61 11.01 -21.19
C PRO A 95 -1.21 11.38 -20.68
N THR A 96 -0.78 12.63 -20.88
CA THR A 96 0.53 13.13 -20.42
C THR A 96 0.62 13.08 -18.89
N LEU A 97 -0.39 13.63 -18.20
CA LEU A 97 -0.46 13.59 -16.74
C LEU A 97 -0.50 12.15 -16.22
N LYS A 98 -1.32 11.29 -16.84
CA LYS A 98 -1.41 9.87 -16.47
C LYS A 98 -0.06 9.16 -16.63
N GLN A 99 0.63 9.36 -17.74
CA GLN A 99 1.97 8.79 -17.98
C GLN A 99 2.99 9.33 -16.97
N LEU A 100 2.94 10.63 -16.67
CA LEU A 100 3.83 11.23 -15.68
C LEU A 100 3.65 10.58 -14.30
N VAL A 101 2.41 10.37 -13.85
CA VAL A 101 2.11 9.64 -12.60
C VAL A 101 2.70 8.24 -12.63
N GLN A 102 2.44 7.48 -13.70
CA GLN A 102 2.88 6.08 -13.82
C GLN A 102 4.39 5.92 -13.93
N ASN A 103 5.10 6.90 -14.50
CA ASN A 103 6.54 6.84 -14.72
C ASN A 103 7.38 7.47 -13.61
N THR A 104 6.77 8.26 -12.72
CA THR A 104 7.51 9.00 -11.67
C THR A 104 7.02 8.65 -10.27
N ILE A 105 5.80 9.08 -9.91
CA ILE A 105 5.33 9.03 -8.53
C ILE A 105 4.92 7.63 -8.10
N VAL A 106 4.34 6.83 -9.00
CA VAL A 106 4.01 5.43 -8.71
C VAL A 106 5.29 4.63 -8.41
N PRO A 107 6.34 4.62 -9.26
CA PRO A 107 7.60 3.95 -8.95
C PRO A 107 8.31 4.45 -7.69
N TYR A 108 8.13 5.73 -7.32
CA TYR A 108 8.70 6.28 -6.09
C TYR A 108 8.04 5.68 -4.83
N TYR A 109 6.71 5.57 -4.84
CA TYR A 109 5.91 5.22 -3.66
C TYR A 109 5.49 3.75 -3.59
N LEU A 110 5.47 3.04 -4.71
CA LEU A 110 5.17 1.61 -4.75
C LEU A 110 6.14 0.89 -3.82
N GLY A 111 5.65 -0.03 -3.00
CA GLY A 111 6.56 -0.74 -2.13
C GLY A 111 7.04 0.09 -0.92
N ARG A 112 6.63 1.35 -0.76
CA ARG A 112 7.18 2.26 0.26
C ARG A 112 6.17 3.18 0.89
N PHE A 113 4.93 3.17 0.40
CA PHE A 113 3.90 4.08 0.84
C PHE A 113 3.63 4.00 2.35
N GLN A 114 3.76 5.15 3.00
CA GLN A 114 3.37 5.40 4.38
C GLN A 114 2.74 6.77 4.44
N VAL A 115 1.78 6.93 5.36
CA VAL A 115 1.08 8.21 5.58
C VAL A 115 2.06 9.37 5.74
N GLY A 116 3.03 9.26 6.65
CA GLY A 116 4.02 10.30 6.92
C GLY A 116 4.98 10.59 5.76
N PHE A 117 5.09 9.67 4.80
CA PHE A 117 5.96 9.80 3.63
C PHE A 117 5.24 10.43 2.42
N SER A 118 3.93 10.65 2.51
CA SER A 118 3.09 11.16 1.41
C SER A 118 2.81 12.67 1.47
N ARG A 119 3.60 13.44 2.25
CA ARG A 119 3.33 14.86 2.51
C ARG A 119 3.30 15.69 1.23
N GLU A 120 4.22 15.48 0.29
CA GLU A 120 4.27 16.22 -0.96
C GLU A 120 3.07 15.93 -1.88
N ILE A 121 2.55 14.69 -1.87
CA ILE A 121 1.30 14.35 -2.57
C ILE A 121 0.16 15.22 -2.02
N SER A 122 0.16 15.52 -0.72
CA SER A 122 -0.86 16.38 -0.10
C SER A 122 -0.85 17.83 -0.58
N PHE A 123 0.08 18.25 -1.44
CA PHE A 123 0.05 19.57 -2.10
C PHE A 123 -0.63 19.52 -3.46
N LEU A 124 -0.88 18.34 -4.02
CA LEU A 124 -1.57 18.20 -5.31
C LEU A 124 -3.07 18.49 -5.17
N PRO A 125 -3.82 18.75 -6.24
CA PRO A 125 -5.28 18.83 -6.18
C PRO A 125 -5.89 17.51 -5.69
N LEU A 126 -6.96 17.56 -4.89
CA LEU A 126 -7.60 16.36 -4.31
C LEU A 126 -7.87 15.26 -5.34
N GLU A 127 -8.38 15.63 -6.51
CA GLU A 127 -8.65 14.68 -7.60
C GLU A 127 -7.38 13.95 -8.07
N LEU A 128 -6.26 14.68 -8.23
CA LEU A 128 -4.97 14.11 -8.62
C LEU A 128 -4.37 13.26 -7.50
N ARG A 129 -4.56 13.65 -6.22
CA ARG A 129 -4.19 12.81 -5.07
C ARG A 129 -4.92 11.47 -5.12
N LEU A 130 -6.24 11.51 -5.33
CA LEU A 130 -7.07 10.33 -5.43
C LEU A 130 -6.59 9.41 -6.54
N TYR A 131 -6.33 9.95 -7.74
CA TYR A 131 -5.80 9.19 -8.86
C TYR A 131 -4.44 8.53 -8.55
N ILE A 132 -3.54 9.23 -7.85
CA ILE A 132 -2.25 8.65 -7.43
C ILE A 132 -2.46 7.52 -6.42
N TYR A 133 -3.30 7.73 -5.40
CA TYR A 133 -3.54 6.72 -4.36
C TYR A 133 -4.24 5.47 -4.91
N THR A 134 -5.24 5.62 -5.79
CA THR A 134 -5.88 4.46 -6.44
C THR A 134 -4.93 3.77 -7.41
N SER A 135 -4.09 4.50 -8.14
CA SER A 135 -3.04 3.94 -8.99
C SER A 135 -2.03 3.09 -8.20
N LEU A 136 -1.59 3.57 -7.03
CA LEU A 136 -0.75 2.81 -6.12
C LEU A 136 -1.47 1.58 -5.57
N LEU A 137 -2.73 1.73 -5.13
CA LEU A 137 -3.50 0.64 -4.54
C LEU A 137 -3.72 -0.53 -5.51
N ARG A 138 -3.88 -0.24 -6.81
CA ARG A 138 -4.03 -1.28 -7.86
C ARG A 138 -2.92 -2.31 -7.82
N THR A 139 -1.68 -1.89 -7.62
CA THR A 139 -0.49 -2.74 -7.70
C THR A 139 0.17 -3.02 -6.35
N GLU A 140 -0.24 -2.33 -5.28
CA GLU A 140 0.34 -2.50 -3.95
C GLU A 140 0.00 -3.87 -3.35
N ALA A 141 1.02 -4.70 -3.18
CA ALA A 141 0.87 -6.08 -2.71
C ALA A 141 0.94 -6.24 -1.19
N SER A 142 1.42 -5.25 -0.43
CA SER A 142 1.51 -5.33 1.02
C SER A 142 0.21 -4.88 1.70
N THR A 143 -0.35 -5.73 2.56
CA THR A 143 -1.57 -5.40 3.34
C THR A 143 -1.41 -4.13 4.19
N ILE A 144 -0.24 -3.92 4.83
CA ILE A 144 0.03 -2.69 5.61
C ILE A 144 -0.04 -1.44 4.73
N ARG A 145 0.49 -1.51 3.51
CA ARG A 145 0.51 -0.35 2.62
C ARG A 145 -0.85 -0.10 1.98
N GLN A 146 -1.60 -1.16 1.67
CA GLN A 146 -3.00 -1.04 1.28
C GLN A 146 -3.81 -0.32 2.37
N MET A 147 -3.59 -0.62 3.65
CA MET A 147 -4.21 0.09 4.78
C MET A 147 -3.86 1.59 4.76
N ASN A 148 -2.58 1.94 4.61
CA ASN A 148 -2.14 3.33 4.52
C ASN A 148 -2.71 4.07 3.30
N LEU A 149 -2.82 3.39 2.16
CA LEU A 149 -3.41 3.95 0.94
C LEU A 149 -4.91 4.17 1.11
N MET A 150 -5.62 3.22 1.70
CA MET A 150 -7.06 3.32 1.96
C MET A 150 -7.38 4.46 2.92
N ASP A 151 -6.59 4.66 3.97
CA ASP A 151 -6.66 5.82 4.88
C ASP A 151 -6.62 7.14 4.10
N ARG A 152 -5.69 7.25 3.14
CA ARG A 152 -5.53 8.45 2.32
C ARG A 152 -6.65 8.61 1.29
N ILE A 153 -7.16 7.51 0.72
CA ILE A 153 -8.30 7.52 -0.21
C ILE A 153 -9.56 8.01 0.51
N ALA A 154 -9.90 7.42 1.66
CA ALA A 154 -11.05 7.82 2.47
C ALA A 154 -10.99 9.32 2.83
N LEU A 155 -9.84 9.76 3.33
CA LEU A 155 -9.61 11.16 3.66
C LEU A 155 -9.77 12.11 2.46
N THR A 156 -9.28 11.69 1.28
CA THR A 156 -9.33 12.49 0.06
C THR A 156 -10.74 12.61 -0.47
N LEU A 157 -11.50 11.50 -0.49
CA LEU A 157 -12.91 11.47 -0.92
C LEU A 157 -13.78 12.37 -0.06
N HIS A 158 -13.67 12.29 1.27
CA HIS A 158 -14.44 13.19 2.16
C HIS A 158 -14.07 14.66 1.99
N LYS A 159 -12.78 14.97 1.75
CA LYS A 159 -12.34 16.35 1.47
C LYS A 159 -12.82 16.86 0.12
N ALA A 160 -13.09 15.97 -0.83
CA ALA A 160 -13.65 16.25 -2.14
C ALA A 160 -15.19 16.23 -2.14
N GLU A 161 -15.82 16.09 -0.97
CA GLU A 161 -17.28 16.00 -0.79
C GLU A 161 -17.95 14.75 -1.39
N GLU A 162 -17.15 13.77 -1.82
CA GLU A 162 -17.60 12.45 -2.30
C GLU A 162 -17.91 11.50 -1.12
N LYS A 163 -18.86 11.91 -0.27
CA LYS A 163 -19.10 11.29 1.05
C LYS A 163 -19.46 9.81 0.97
N PHE A 164 -20.31 9.40 0.03
CA PHE A 164 -20.73 8.00 -0.09
C PHE A 164 -19.56 7.05 -0.39
N LEU A 165 -18.70 7.40 -1.35
CA LEU A 165 -17.48 6.64 -1.64
C LEU A 165 -16.47 6.77 -0.49
N GLY A 166 -16.42 7.93 0.17
CA GLY A 166 -15.66 8.15 1.39
C GLY A 166 -16.02 7.16 2.49
N ASP A 167 -17.31 6.98 2.78
CA ASP A 167 -17.83 6.04 3.78
C ASP A 167 -17.50 4.58 3.43
N CYS A 168 -17.61 4.21 2.14
CA CYS A 168 -17.16 2.91 1.65
C CYS A 168 -15.66 2.70 1.92
N ALA A 169 -14.84 3.71 1.63
CA ALA A 169 -13.40 3.67 1.88
C ALA A 169 -13.06 3.62 3.38
N ILE A 170 -13.81 4.31 4.23
CA ILE A 170 -13.71 4.24 5.70
C ILE A 170 -13.94 2.81 6.18
N PHE A 171 -15.02 2.17 5.71
CA PHE A 171 -15.33 0.79 6.07
C PHE A 171 -14.18 -0.17 5.71
N ILE A 172 -13.66 -0.06 4.49
CA ILE A 172 -12.53 -0.88 4.02
C ILE A 172 -11.25 -0.58 4.81
N SER A 173 -11.00 0.69 5.15
CA SER A 173 -9.87 1.10 5.99
C SER A 173 -9.96 0.49 7.39
N ALA A 174 -11.13 0.58 8.04
CA ALA A 174 -11.39 -0.02 9.33
C ALA A 174 -11.24 -1.55 9.30
N TRP A 175 -11.64 -2.20 8.20
CA TRP A 175 -11.44 -3.64 8.00
C TRP A 175 -9.95 -4.00 7.96
N LEU A 176 -9.17 -3.29 7.15
CA LEU A 176 -7.70 -3.46 7.09
C LEU A 176 -7.05 -3.21 8.45
N LYS A 177 -7.44 -2.14 9.15
CA LYS A 177 -6.94 -1.80 10.50
C LYS A 177 -7.32 -2.87 11.52
N SER A 178 -8.51 -3.47 11.42
CA SER A 178 -8.96 -4.55 12.31
C SER A 178 -8.10 -5.78 12.14
N LYS A 179 -7.89 -6.18 10.87
CA LYS A 179 -7.01 -7.28 10.49
C LYS A 179 -5.57 -7.11 10.99
N LEU A 180 -5.04 -5.88 10.93
CA LEU A 180 -3.65 -5.56 11.30
C LEU A 180 -3.48 -5.05 12.73
N SER A 181 -4.56 -5.02 13.52
CA SER A 181 -4.58 -4.30 14.80
C SER A 181 -3.58 -4.86 15.81
N ARG A 182 -3.42 -6.18 15.85
CA ARG A 182 -2.47 -6.84 16.75
C ARG A 182 -1.03 -6.51 16.36
N GLU A 183 -0.74 -6.47 15.08
CA GLU A 183 0.60 -6.23 14.52
C GLU A 183 1.01 -4.76 14.68
N ILE A 184 0.05 -3.83 14.60
CA ILE A 184 0.31 -2.39 14.71
C ILE A 184 0.27 -1.91 16.17
N SER A 185 -0.69 -2.40 16.97
CA SER A 185 -0.97 -1.86 18.30
C SER A 185 -0.64 -2.82 19.45
N GLY A 186 -0.12 -4.02 19.15
CA GLY A 186 0.19 -5.06 20.14
C GLY A 186 -1.03 -5.82 20.67
N ALA A 187 -2.25 -5.34 20.41
CA ALA A 187 -3.49 -5.96 20.84
C ALA A 187 -4.53 -6.01 19.71
N LYS A 188 -5.36 -7.05 19.69
CA LYS A 188 -6.48 -7.13 18.74
C LYS A 188 -7.52 -6.09 19.12
N ARG A 189 -7.87 -5.20 18.20
CA ARG A 189 -8.92 -4.18 18.40
C ARG A 189 -10.20 -4.60 17.67
N PRO A 190 -11.39 -4.40 18.28
CA PRO A 190 -12.65 -4.64 17.61
C PRO A 190 -12.82 -3.74 16.38
N PHE A 191 -13.45 -4.28 15.32
CA PHE A 191 -13.76 -3.54 14.11
C PHE A 191 -14.53 -2.25 14.38
N SER A 192 -15.57 -2.30 15.23
CA SER A 192 -16.41 -1.15 15.57
C SER A 192 -15.63 0.00 16.22
N SER A 193 -14.64 -0.31 17.06
CA SER A 193 -13.78 0.70 17.68
C SER A 193 -12.90 1.38 16.64
N LEU A 194 -12.35 0.62 15.69
CA LEU A 194 -11.52 1.17 14.63
C LEU A 194 -12.35 1.99 13.62
N LEU A 195 -13.56 1.54 13.30
CA LEU A 195 -14.49 2.30 12.48
C LEU A 195 -14.81 3.67 13.09
N GLY A 196 -15.07 3.72 14.40
CA GLY A 196 -15.28 4.98 15.12
C GLY A 196 -14.07 5.92 15.05
N LEU A 197 -12.86 5.39 15.25
CA LEU A 197 -11.61 6.16 15.15
C LEU A 197 -11.38 6.74 13.74
N GLU A 198 -11.71 5.99 12.69
CA GLU A 198 -11.64 6.50 11.30
C GLU A 198 -12.57 7.69 11.08
N LEU A 199 -13.83 7.55 11.52
CA LEU A 199 -14.83 8.59 11.40
C LEU A 199 -14.41 9.87 12.11
N GLU A 200 -13.94 9.75 13.35
CA GLU A 200 -13.44 10.90 14.13
C GLU A 200 -12.27 11.59 13.42
N THR A 201 -11.30 10.81 12.94
CA THR A 201 -10.11 11.33 12.26
C THR A 201 -10.48 12.11 10.99
N ILE A 202 -11.39 11.56 10.18
CA ILE A 202 -11.84 12.18 8.94
C ILE A 202 -12.66 13.44 9.22
N GLN A 203 -13.59 13.39 10.17
CA GLN A 203 -14.37 14.57 10.56
C GLN A 203 -13.48 15.72 11.02
N GLN A 204 -12.47 15.43 11.85
CA GLN A 204 -11.51 16.44 12.31
C GLN A 204 -10.71 17.03 11.15
N SER A 205 -10.19 16.20 10.25
CA SER A 205 -9.38 16.66 9.13
C SER A 205 -10.18 17.43 8.07
N THR A 206 -11.42 17.03 7.83
CA THR A 206 -12.35 17.74 6.94
C THR A 206 -12.72 19.09 7.52
N LYS A 207 -13.05 19.17 8.82
CA LYS A 207 -13.29 20.45 9.52
C LYS A 207 -12.06 21.38 9.45
N LEU A 208 -10.85 20.84 9.61
CA LEU A 208 -9.63 21.62 9.48
C LEU A 208 -9.45 22.19 8.07
N ARG A 209 -9.70 21.39 7.02
CA ARG A 209 -9.62 21.89 5.63
C ARG A 209 -10.62 23.03 5.39
N HIS A 210 -11.88 22.85 5.79
CA HIS A 210 -12.90 23.89 5.64
C HIS A 210 -12.51 25.17 6.38
N ARG A 211 -11.92 25.04 7.57
CA ARG A 211 -11.39 26.18 8.32
C ARG A 211 -10.29 26.89 7.54
N ILE A 212 -9.28 26.18 7.03
CA ILE A 212 -8.18 26.77 6.25
C ILE A 212 -8.71 27.47 4.99
N LEU A 213 -9.63 26.86 4.26
CA LEU A 213 -10.20 27.45 3.04
C LEU A 213 -11.07 28.68 3.34
N LYS A 214 -11.84 28.64 4.44
CA LYS A 214 -12.60 29.79 4.93
C LYS A 214 -11.68 30.92 5.40
N GLU A 215 -10.62 30.59 6.12
CA GLU A 215 -9.51 31.49 6.53
C GLU A 215 -8.62 31.92 5.36
N ALA A 216 -8.92 31.55 4.13
CA ALA A 216 -8.30 32.11 2.94
C ALA A 216 -9.28 32.98 2.12
N GLU A 217 -10.56 33.05 2.51
CA GLU A 217 -11.73 33.56 1.73
C GLU A 217 -11.60 33.41 0.23
N MET A 218 -11.23 32.21 -0.18
CA MET A 218 -11.30 31.88 -1.58
C MET A 218 -12.76 31.81 -1.99
N THR A 219 -13.06 32.31 -3.19
CA THR A 219 -14.34 32.05 -3.85
C THR A 219 -14.57 30.54 -3.92
N SER A 220 -15.82 30.10 -4.00
CA SER A 220 -16.17 28.66 -4.06
C SER A 220 -15.73 27.96 -5.36
N ASP A 221 -14.90 28.60 -6.18
CA ASP A 221 -14.31 27.94 -7.34
C ASP A 221 -13.25 26.94 -6.88
N ILE A 222 -13.61 25.66 -6.94
CA ILE A 222 -12.82 24.51 -6.50
C ILE A 222 -11.44 24.52 -7.17
N ALA A 223 -11.35 24.89 -8.45
CA ALA A 223 -10.07 24.87 -9.17
C ALA A 223 -9.08 25.92 -8.63
N GLY A 224 -9.55 27.13 -8.31
CA GLY A 224 -8.74 28.17 -7.68
C GLY A 224 -8.30 27.79 -6.26
N GLN A 225 -9.19 27.19 -5.48
CA GLN A 225 -8.89 26.73 -4.11
C GLN A 225 -7.79 25.66 -4.07
N GLU A 226 -7.91 24.64 -4.93
CA GLU A 226 -6.90 23.59 -5.04
C GLU A 226 -5.56 24.13 -5.55
N PHE A 227 -5.59 25.07 -6.49
CA PHE A 227 -4.39 25.73 -7.02
C PHE A 227 -3.64 26.48 -5.92
N TRP A 228 -4.33 27.35 -5.19
CA TRP A 228 -3.73 28.13 -4.12
C TRP A 228 -3.20 27.25 -2.99
N TYR A 229 -4.00 26.27 -2.55
CA TYR A 229 -3.60 25.34 -1.49
C TYR A 229 -2.31 24.60 -1.86
N GLY A 230 -2.21 24.12 -3.11
CA GLY A 230 -1.00 23.46 -3.59
C GLY A 230 0.19 24.39 -3.71
N PHE A 231 0.01 25.58 -4.29
CA PHE A 231 1.07 26.59 -4.41
C PHE A 231 1.63 26.98 -3.03
N LYS A 232 0.77 27.22 -2.03
CA LYS A 232 1.18 27.48 -0.64
C LYS A 232 1.97 26.31 -0.04
N GLY A 233 1.56 25.08 -0.32
CA GLY A 233 2.29 23.87 0.07
C GLY A 233 3.72 23.85 -0.48
N PHE A 234 3.89 24.14 -1.78
CA PHE A 234 5.19 24.14 -2.45
C PHE A 234 6.07 25.37 -2.15
N SER A 235 5.49 26.49 -1.74
CA SER A 235 6.22 27.74 -1.50
C SER A 235 6.82 27.86 -0.09
N ASP A 236 6.57 26.90 0.80
CA ASP A 236 7.18 26.85 2.13
C ASP A 236 8.09 25.62 2.28
N LEU A 237 9.41 25.84 2.32
CA LEU A 237 10.39 24.76 2.49
C LEU A 237 10.19 23.96 3.79
N ARG A 238 9.56 24.50 4.84
CA ARG A 238 9.25 23.76 6.08
C ARG A 238 8.20 22.68 5.86
N ASN A 239 7.42 22.81 4.79
CA ASN A 239 6.44 21.81 4.40
C ASN A 239 7.04 20.67 3.56
N ILE A 240 8.23 20.86 2.99
CA ILE A 240 8.85 19.88 2.09
C ILE A 240 9.76 18.93 2.90
N HIS A 241 9.35 17.67 2.99
CA HIS A 241 10.15 16.59 3.57
C HIS A 241 11.19 16.05 2.58
N ASN A 242 10.81 15.90 1.31
CA ASN A 242 11.70 15.41 0.27
C ASN A 242 11.67 16.32 -0.96
N LEU A 243 12.79 17.02 -1.18
CA LEU A 243 12.92 17.97 -2.29
C LEU A 243 12.77 17.32 -3.67
N GLU A 244 13.24 16.09 -3.87
CA GLU A 244 13.11 15.42 -5.17
C GLU A 244 11.65 15.04 -5.45
N VAL A 245 10.92 14.59 -4.42
CA VAL A 245 9.48 14.33 -4.55
C VAL A 245 8.71 15.63 -4.77
N ALA A 246 9.10 16.71 -4.09
CA ALA A 246 8.48 18.01 -4.28
C ALA A 246 8.64 18.51 -5.72
N LYS A 247 9.78 18.23 -6.37
CA LYS A 247 9.97 18.54 -7.81
C LYS A 247 9.04 17.71 -8.69
N ILE A 248 8.93 16.40 -8.43
CA ILE A 248 8.02 15.50 -9.18
C ILE A 248 6.56 15.95 -8.99
N CYS A 249 6.16 16.22 -7.75
CA CYS A 249 4.82 16.70 -7.43
C CYS A 249 4.55 18.08 -8.04
N LEU A 250 5.54 18.98 -8.06
CA LEU A 250 5.41 20.27 -8.74
C LEU A 250 5.20 20.09 -10.25
N GLU A 251 5.88 19.15 -10.87
CA GLU A 251 5.67 18.85 -12.29
C GLU A 251 4.26 18.30 -12.57
N LEU A 252 3.76 17.41 -11.72
CA LEU A 252 2.39 16.90 -11.76
C LEU A 252 1.36 18.02 -11.54
N PHE A 253 1.59 18.88 -10.54
CA PHE A 253 0.77 20.06 -10.25
C PHE A 253 0.71 20.99 -11.46
N SER A 254 1.85 21.27 -12.09
CA SER A 254 1.89 22.11 -13.28
C SER A 254 1.13 21.50 -14.45
N SER A 255 1.35 20.22 -14.74
CA SER A 255 0.66 19.52 -15.84
C SER A 255 -0.87 19.44 -15.63
N TYR A 256 -1.33 19.35 -14.38
CA TYR A 256 -2.76 19.35 -14.06
C TYR A 256 -3.43 20.71 -14.33
N PHE A 257 -2.71 21.82 -14.09
CA PHE A 257 -3.26 23.18 -14.17
C PHE A 257 -2.90 23.95 -15.45
N GLU A 258 -2.06 23.39 -16.32
CA GLU A 258 -1.54 24.08 -17.51
C GLU A 258 -2.59 24.62 -18.48
N SER A 259 -3.69 23.89 -18.64
CA SER A 259 -4.81 24.36 -19.47
C SER A 259 -5.74 25.36 -18.76
N SER A 260 -5.60 25.51 -17.44
CA SER A 260 -6.51 26.29 -16.60
C SER A 260 -5.92 27.62 -16.13
N PHE A 261 -4.60 27.72 -15.99
CA PHE A 261 -3.92 28.90 -15.45
C PHE A 261 -2.66 29.22 -16.26
N LEU A 262 -2.67 30.33 -17.00
CA LEU A 262 -1.52 30.79 -17.79
C LEU A 262 -0.26 30.99 -16.94
N LEU A 263 -0.43 31.47 -15.70
CA LEU A 263 0.66 31.73 -14.76
C LEU A 263 1.43 30.48 -14.32
N ILE A 264 0.94 29.27 -14.60
CA ILE A 264 1.65 28.03 -14.24
C ILE A 264 3.06 27.94 -14.89
N GLN A 265 3.21 28.55 -16.08
CA GLN A 265 4.46 28.55 -16.82
C GLN A 265 5.57 29.30 -16.07
N GLU A 266 5.19 30.25 -15.21
CA GLU A 266 6.11 30.99 -14.34
C GLU A 266 6.30 30.31 -12.98
N VAL A 267 5.25 29.67 -12.44
CA VAL A 267 5.27 28.98 -11.13
C VAL A 267 6.36 27.92 -11.05
N LYS A 268 6.45 27.04 -12.06
CA LYS A 268 7.42 25.92 -12.04
C LYS A 268 8.87 26.42 -12.00
N PRO A 269 9.33 27.32 -12.91
CA PRO A 269 10.66 27.91 -12.84
C PRO A 269 10.97 28.61 -11.52
N ILE A 270 10.02 29.40 -10.99
CA ILE A 270 10.21 30.16 -9.75
C ILE A 270 10.42 29.23 -8.55
N LEU A 271 9.58 28.21 -8.39
CA LEU A 271 9.70 27.25 -7.30
C LEU A 271 10.95 26.36 -7.46
N MET A 272 11.32 25.99 -8.69
CA MET A 272 12.55 25.24 -8.95
C MET A 272 13.82 26.06 -8.61
N ASP A 273 13.83 27.35 -8.92
CA ASP A 273 14.89 28.27 -8.50
C ASP A 273 14.94 28.42 -6.99
N TYR A 274 13.78 28.56 -6.35
CA TYR A 274 13.69 28.63 -4.89
C TYR A 274 14.24 27.38 -4.21
N TYR A 275 13.92 26.19 -4.72
CA TYR A 275 14.47 24.93 -4.21
C TYR A 275 15.99 24.83 -4.31
N LYS A 276 16.60 25.51 -5.29
CA LYS A 276 18.06 25.55 -5.47
C LYS A 276 18.71 26.62 -4.58
N MET A 277 18.16 27.83 -4.60
CA MET A 277 18.79 29.04 -4.03
C MET A 277 18.32 29.34 -2.60
N LYS A 278 17.23 28.71 -2.15
CA LYS A 278 16.53 28.99 -0.87
C LYS A 278 16.12 30.46 -0.68
N ASN A 279 16.04 31.21 -1.77
CA ASN A 279 15.73 32.63 -1.75
C ASN A 279 14.23 32.86 -2.01
N VAL A 280 13.50 33.29 -0.97
CA VAL A 280 12.05 33.51 -1.02
C VAL A 280 11.68 34.79 -1.79
N SER A 281 12.62 35.70 -2.07
CA SER A 281 12.30 37.02 -2.64
C SER A 281 11.54 36.95 -3.97
N LYS A 282 11.94 36.03 -4.87
CA LYS A 282 11.23 35.81 -6.14
C LYS A 282 9.82 35.24 -5.94
N ILE A 283 9.63 34.37 -4.94
CA ILE A 283 8.31 33.84 -4.58
C ILE A 283 7.42 34.96 -4.02
N ASN A 284 7.94 35.75 -3.08
CA ASN A 284 7.18 36.85 -2.49
C ASN A 284 6.81 37.89 -3.56
N ALA A 285 7.75 38.28 -4.43
CA ALA A 285 7.46 39.20 -5.52
C ALA A 285 6.42 38.64 -6.51
N PHE A 286 6.48 37.34 -6.82
CA PHE A 286 5.47 36.68 -7.64
C PHE A 286 4.11 36.65 -6.96
N LEU A 287 4.07 36.27 -5.68
CA LEU A 287 2.86 36.27 -4.87
C LEU A 287 2.20 37.65 -4.87
N THR A 288 2.97 38.73 -4.65
CA THR A 288 2.50 40.13 -4.72
C THR A 288 2.00 40.55 -6.07
N ARG A 289 2.71 40.18 -7.14
CA ARG A 289 2.32 40.56 -8.50
C ARG A 289 1.02 39.88 -8.93
N GLU A 290 0.83 38.61 -8.58
CA GLU A 290 -0.35 37.83 -8.95
C GLU A 290 -1.51 37.98 -7.95
N GLY A 291 -1.37 38.81 -6.91
CA GLY A 291 -2.37 38.95 -5.84
C GLY A 291 -2.59 37.65 -5.04
N LEU A 292 -1.59 36.77 -5.00
CA LEU A 292 -1.58 35.52 -4.25
C LEU A 292 -0.97 35.68 -2.85
N ASP A 293 -0.24 36.76 -2.61
CA ASP A 293 0.10 37.24 -1.26
C ASP A 293 -1.14 37.82 -0.56
N GLU A 294 -2.00 38.48 -1.35
CA GLU A 294 -3.28 39.11 -1.02
C GLU A 294 -4.51 38.26 -1.43
N VAL A 295 -4.38 36.92 -1.48
CA VAL A 295 -5.53 36.08 -1.08
C VAL A 295 -5.80 36.44 0.38
N THR A 296 -6.55 37.51 0.51
CA THR A 296 -6.98 38.15 1.73
C THR A 296 -8.36 37.58 1.92
N VAL A 297 -8.54 36.84 3.01
CA VAL A 297 -9.78 36.93 3.75
C VAL A 297 -10.17 38.40 3.79
N LYS A 298 -11.13 38.88 2.99
CA LYS A 298 -11.83 40.17 3.15
C LYS A 298 -12.22 40.35 4.62
N ASN A 299 -11.25 40.85 5.38
CA ASN A 299 -11.52 41.59 6.58
C ASN A 299 -12.13 42.93 6.15
N ARG A 300 -13.46 42.94 6.02
CA ARG A 300 -14.22 44.08 6.49
C ARG A 300 -14.45 43.90 7.99
N TYR A 301 -13.79 44.82 8.70
CA TYR A 301 -13.95 45.25 10.10
C TYR A 301 -12.97 44.71 11.13
N VAL A 302 -11.96 45.55 11.37
CA VAL A 302 -11.59 46.17 12.65
C VAL A 302 -11.82 45.33 13.93
N LYS A 303 -10.69 44.99 14.57
CA LYS A 303 -10.45 44.68 16.00
C LYS A 303 -11.67 44.35 16.89
N ALA A 304 -11.69 43.11 17.40
CA ALA A 304 -11.85 42.84 18.84
C ALA A 304 -11.21 41.50 19.26
N VAL A 305 -10.20 41.63 20.13
CA VAL A 305 -9.86 40.84 21.34
C VAL A 305 -9.85 39.29 21.33
N TYR A 306 -8.69 38.76 21.74
CA TYR A 306 -8.32 37.38 22.09
C TYR A 306 -9.28 36.67 23.08
N HIS A 307 -9.41 35.33 23.00
CA HIS A 307 -8.82 34.38 23.97
C HIS A 307 -9.02 32.87 23.64
N THR A 308 -7.88 32.14 23.73
CA THR A 308 -7.65 30.71 24.07
C THR A 308 -8.27 29.63 23.18
N ASN A 309 -7.55 28.93 22.29
CA ASN A 309 -6.29 28.16 22.39
C ASN A 309 -6.23 27.17 23.56
N VAL A 310 -6.60 25.92 23.30
CA VAL A 310 -5.75 24.75 23.64
C VAL A 310 -5.84 23.76 22.48
N ILE A 311 -4.98 23.96 21.48
CA ILE A 311 -4.45 22.86 20.68
C ILE A 311 -3.44 22.19 21.62
N GLN A 312 -3.63 20.91 21.95
CA GLN A 312 -2.57 20.17 22.61
C GLN A 312 -1.39 20.09 21.63
N GLU A 313 -0.37 20.89 21.89
CA GLU A 313 0.94 20.77 21.26
C GLU A 313 1.51 19.39 21.61
N MET A 314 1.96 18.65 20.60
CA MET A 314 2.83 17.50 20.82
C MET A 314 4.02 17.95 21.67
N ASP A 315 4.36 17.15 22.69
CA ASP A 315 5.54 17.39 23.53
C ASP A 315 6.76 17.67 22.64
N GLY A 316 7.55 18.68 23.03
CA GLY A 316 8.82 19.01 22.39
C GLY A 316 9.74 17.80 22.26
N LYS A 317 9.67 16.82 23.18
CA LYS A 317 10.44 15.58 23.13
C LYS A 317 9.99 14.62 22.02
N ASP A 318 8.69 14.50 21.78
CA ASP A 318 8.13 13.67 20.69
C ASP A 318 8.40 14.31 19.32
N THR A 319 8.30 15.65 19.28
CA THR A 319 8.63 16.45 18.10
C THR A 319 10.11 16.37 17.76
N GLU A 320 11.01 16.43 18.76
CA GLU A 320 12.45 16.24 18.59
C GLU A 320 12.81 14.81 18.17
N HIS A 321 12.14 13.79 18.71
CA HIS A 321 12.37 12.40 18.30
C HIS A 321 11.95 12.16 16.84
N LEU A 322 10.75 12.62 16.46
CA LEU A 322 10.26 12.55 15.08
C LEU A 322 11.13 13.35 14.12
N ASN A 323 11.53 14.57 14.50
CA ASN A 323 12.43 15.40 13.71
C ASN A 323 13.81 14.75 13.58
N ARG A 324 14.34 14.10 14.62
CA ARG A 324 15.63 13.40 14.56
C ARG A 324 15.56 12.17 13.65
N VAL A 325 14.52 11.33 13.77
CA VAL A 325 14.32 10.16 12.90
C VAL A 325 14.10 10.59 11.45
N GLN A 326 13.31 11.63 11.22
CA GLN A 326 13.10 12.21 9.89
C GLN A 326 14.38 12.85 9.35
N GLN A 327 15.16 13.57 10.16
CA GLN A 327 16.45 14.14 9.75
C GLN A 327 17.46 13.05 9.43
N GLU A 328 17.56 11.98 10.22
CA GLU A 328 18.42 10.83 9.93
C GLU A 328 18.04 10.15 8.61
N TYR A 329 16.74 9.97 8.36
CA TYR A 329 16.22 9.40 7.12
C TYR A 329 16.42 10.32 5.91
N VAL A 330 16.10 11.61 6.06
CA VAL A 330 16.32 12.65 5.05
C VAL A 330 17.80 12.79 4.76
N GLN A 331 18.68 12.69 5.75
CA GLN A 331 20.13 12.77 5.54
C GLN A 331 20.71 11.51 4.89
N GLN A 332 20.13 10.33 5.15
CA GLN A 332 20.44 9.12 4.38
C GLN A 332 20.01 9.25 2.91
N ILE A 333 18.89 9.91 2.63
CA ILE A 333 18.42 10.16 1.26
C ILE A 333 19.22 11.29 0.59
N ILE A 334 19.49 12.38 1.29
CA ILE A 334 20.28 13.53 0.83
C ILE A 334 21.73 13.15 0.56
N ASN A 335 22.35 12.28 1.36
CA ASN A 335 23.69 11.78 1.08
C ASN A 335 23.74 10.86 -0.17
N ASN A 336 22.59 10.44 -0.69
CA ASN A 336 22.43 9.66 -1.93
C ASN A 336 22.07 10.53 -3.17
N ARG A 337 22.32 11.85 -3.12
CA ARG A 337 21.96 12.94 -4.07
C ARG A 337 22.45 12.89 -5.54
N LYS A 338 22.72 11.76 -6.17
CA LYS A 338 22.99 11.73 -7.62
C LYS A 338 22.06 10.78 -8.35
N GLU A 339 21.09 11.34 -9.09
CA GLU A 339 20.25 10.69 -10.12
C GLU A 339 19.38 9.54 -9.63
N ASN A 340 18.06 9.75 -9.47
CA ASN A 340 17.03 8.69 -9.41
C ASN A 340 17.37 7.40 -8.61
N ARG A 341 18.28 7.46 -7.62
CA ARG A 341 18.89 6.27 -7.00
C ARG A 341 17.87 5.37 -6.33
N TYR A 342 16.77 5.95 -5.89
CA TYR A 342 15.63 5.26 -5.29
C TYR A 342 14.94 4.29 -6.25
N LEU A 343 15.11 4.45 -7.56
CA LEU A 343 14.64 3.52 -8.61
C LEU A 343 15.58 2.33 -8.82
N TYR A 344 16.76 2.32 -8.19
CA TYR A 344 17.77 1.31 -8.42
C TYR A 344 18.10 0.52 -7.16
N ILE A 345 18.29 -0.79 -7.33
CA ILE A 345 18.98 -1.66 -6.40
C ILE A 345 20.48 -1.42 -6.59
N ASN A 346 21.23 -1.25 -5.50
CA ASN A 346 22.68 -0.96 -5.49
C ASN A 346 23.08 0.19 -6.46
N PRO A 347 22.58 1.42 -6.28
CA PRO A 347 22.74 2.51 -7.25
C PRO A 347 24.20 2.90 -7.55
N THR A 348 25.15 2.49 -6.71
CA THR A 348 26.59 2.76 -6.85
C THR A 348 27.37 1.68 -7.61
N LYS A 349 26.73 0.58 -7.99
CA LYS A 349 27.37 -0.55 -8.68
C LYS A 349 27.27 -0.42 -10.21
N GLN A 350 27.98 -1.30 -10.92
CA GLN A 350 27.89 -1.39 -12.38
C GLN A 350 26.49 -1.86 -12.80
N SER A 351 25.90 -1.22 -13.82
CA SER A 351 24.63 -1.65 -14.40
C SER A 351 24.70 -3.11 -14.86
N ILE A 352 23.63 -3.85 -14.62
CA ILE A 352 23.40 -5.15 -15.23
C ILE A 352 23.11 -4.97 -16.73
N SER A 353 23.63 -5.87 -17.58
CA SER A 353 23.18 -5.96 -18.98
C SER A 353 21.90 -6.79 -19.04
N LYS A 354 20.99 -6.46 -19.98
CA LYS A 354 19.71 -7.19 -20.13
C LYS A 354 19.90 -8.69 -20.36
N GLU A 355 20.99 -9.09 -21.00
CA GLU A 355 21.37 -10.48 -21.24
C GLU A 355 21.59 -11.29 -19.96
N ASN A 356 21.97 -10.64 -18.85
CA ASN A 356 22.19 -11.30 -17.55
C ASN A 356 20.88 -11.55 -16.76
N ILE A 357 19.73 -11.09 -17.28
CA ILE A 357 18.39 -11.24 -16.69
C ILE A 357 17.55 -12.25 -17.51
N LEU A 358 18.19 -13.06 -18.36
CA LEU A 358 17.48 -14.06 -19.15
C LEU A 358 17.09 -15.27 -18.27
N CYS A 359 15.79 -15.59 -18.27
CA CYS A 359 15.26 -16.85 -17.76
C CYS A 359 14.77 -17.70 -18.94
N PRO A 360 15.00 -19.02 -18.93
CA PRO A 360 14.37 -19.90 -19.91
C PRO A 360 12.85 -19.95 -19.70
N ASP A 361 12.13 -20.46 -20.71
CA ASP A 361 10.67 -20.60 -20.63
C ASP A 361 10.19 -21.56 -19.54
N LYS A 362 11.05 -22.49 -19.13
CA LYS A 362 10.80 -23.53 -18.12
C LYS A 362 12.05 -23.71 -17.26
N ILE A 363 11.84 -23.80 -15.95
CA ILE A 363 12.89 -24.11 -14.97
C ILE A 363 12.41 -25.31 -14.17
N SER A 364 13.14 -26.43 -14.21
CA SER A 364 12.88 -27.59 -13.35
C SER A 364 13.28 -27.31 -11.90
N GLN A 365 12.76 -28.11 -10.97
CA GLN A 365 13.14 -28.02 -9.55
C GLN A 365 14.66 -28.20 -9.35
N ARG A 366 15.31 -29.04 -10.17
CA ARG A 366 16.76 -29.30 -10.11
C ARG A 366 17.60 -28.10 -10.59
N GLU A 367 17.10 -27.32 -11.54
CA GLU A 367 17.80 -26.15 -12.09
C GLU A 367 17.59 -24.90 -11.24
N ALA A 368 16.45 -24.81 -10.55
CA ALA A 368 16.05 -23.65 -9.75
C ALA A 368 17.13 -23.10 -8.78
N PRO A 369 17.93 -23.92 -8.08
CA PRO A 369 19.01 -23.42 -7.23
C PRO A 369 19.98 -22.48 -7.94
N SER A 370 20.38 -22.79 -9.17
CA SER A 370 21.33 -21.98 -9.94
C SER A 370 20.76 -20.59 -10.26
N TYR A 371 19.47 -20.52 -10.60
CA TYR A 371 18.78 -19.25 -10.85
C TYR A 371 18.64 -18.41 -9.58
N LEU A 372 18.38 -19.04 -8.43
CA LEU A 372 18.33 -18.32 -7.14
C LEU A 372 19.72 -17.83 -6.70
N GLU A 373 20.78 -18.60 -6.96
CA GLU A 373 22.17 -18.18 -6.73
C GLU A 373 22.55 -16.99 -7.62
N ASN A 374 22.15 -17.01 -8.90
CA ASN A 374 22.35 -15.89 -9.81
C ASN A 374 21.57 -14.66 -9.34
N LEU A 375 20.32 -14.81 -8.91
CA LEU A 375 19.53 -13.71 -8.34
C LEU A 375 20.21 -13.11 -7.10
N ALA A 376 20.73 -13.95 -6.19
CA ALA A 376 21.49 -13.49 -5.04
C ALA A 376 22.76 -12.73 -5.46
N HIS A 377 23.47 -13.20 -6.49
CA HIS A 377 24.63 -12.51 -7.04
C HIS A 377 24.25 -11.13 -7.59
N ILE A 378 23.23 -11.06 -8.45
CA ILE A 378 22.73 -9.82 -9.06
C ILE A 378 22.36 -8.80 -7.98
N LEU A 379 21.56 -9.21 -6.98
CA LEU A 379 21.13 -8.35 -5.88
C LEU A 379 22.29 -7.84 -5.01
N ARG A 380 23.44 -8.51 -5.01
CA ARG A 380 24.63 -8.11 -4.25
C ARG A 380 25.60 -7.24 -5.06
N THR A 381 25.78 -7.52 -6.34
CA THR A 381 26.94 -6.99 -7.10
C THR A 381 26.56 -6.00 -8.19
N LYS A 382 25.31 -5.97 -8.65
CA LYS A 382 24.89 -5.18 -9.81
C LYS A 382 23.90 -4.07 -9.44
N ARG A 383 23.93 -3.01 -10.25
CA ARG A 383 22.90 -1.97 -10.27
C ARG A 383 21.75 -2.41 -11.16
N VAL A 384 20.55 -2.47 -10.61
CA VAL A 384 19.33 -2.99 -11.29
C VAL A 384 18.21 -1.99 -11.12
N VAL A 385 17.44 -1.70 -12.17
CA VAL A 385 16.22 -0.87 -12.05
C VAL A 385 15.14 -1.70 -11.34
N LEU A 386 14.40 -1.14 -10.39
CA LEU A 386 13.35 -1.87 -9.65
C LEU A 386 12.30 -2.49 -10.59
N PHE A 387 11.91 -1.77 -11.64
CA PHE A 387 11.01 -2.31 -12.66
C PHE A 387 11.58 -3.55 -13.39
N GLU A 388 12.88 -3.57 -13.69
CA GLU A 388 13.53 -4.75 -14.31
C GLU A 388 13.61 -5.93 -13.33
N PHE A 389 13.76 -5.65 -12.04
CA PHE A 389 13.69 -6.68 -11.00
C PHE A 389 12.28 -7.28 -10.87
N ASP A 390 11.24 -6.44 -10.93
CA ASP A 390 9.84 -6.89 -10.92
C ASP A 390 9.55 -7.84 -12.09
N GLU A 391 9.95 -7.44 -13.29
CA GLU A 391 9.86 -8.25 -14.49
C GLU A 391 10.61 -9.56 -14.32
N TYR A 392 11.85 -9.52 -13.82
CA TYR A 392 12.65 -10.72 -13.59
C TYR A 392 11.99 -11.70 -12.62
N ILE A 393 11.46 -11.23 -11.47
CA ILE A 393 10.76 -12.10 -10.51
C ILE A 393 9.51 -12.73 -11.12
N LEU A 394 8.76 -11.97 -11.91
CA LEU A 394 7.57 -12.47 -12.60
C LEU A 394 7.91 -13.51 -13.67
N VAL A 395 8.95 -13.28 -14.46
CA VAL A 395 9.43 -14.23 -15.47
C VAL A 395 9.98 -15.49 -14.79
N LEU A 396 10.84 -15.35 -13.79
CA LEU A 396 11.44 -16.45 -13.03
C LEU A 396 10.36 -17.38 -12.43
N THR A 397 9.40 -16.81 -11.70
CA THR A 397 8.31 -17.59 -11.10
C THR A 397 7.41 -18.22 -12.14
N THR A 398 7.16 -17.54 -13.26
CA THR A 398 6.38 -18.10 -14.37
C THR A 398 7.10 -19.26 -15.06
N ALA A 399 8.42 -19.19 -15.21
CA ALA A 399 9.23 -20.28 -15.76
C ALA A 399 9.24 -21.51 -14.85
N MET A 400 9.32 -21.31 -13.52
CA MET A 400 9.16 -22.40 -12.54
C MET A 400 7.77 -23.04 -12.66
N MET A 401 6.70 -22.24 -12.70
CA MET A 401 5.35 -22.73 -12.96
C MET A 401 5.22 -23.45 -14.32
N ASN A 402 5.96 -23.07 -15.36
CA ASN A 402 5.82 -23.73 -16.66
C ASN A 402 6.42 -25.15 -16.70
N SER A 403 7.23 -25.54 -15.73
CA SER A 403 7.78 -26.89 -15.65
C SER A 403 6.77 -27.88 -15.06
N LYS A 404 6.78 -29.11 -15.57
CA LYS A 404 5.91 -30.21 -15.10
C LYS A 404 6.54 -31.03 -13.98
N GLU A 405 7.79 -30.76 -13.63
CA GLU A 405 8.64 -31.61 -12.78
C GLU A 405 8.71 -31.14 -11.32
N TRP A 406 7.85 -30.20 -10.93
CA TRP A 406 7.86 -29.65 -9.59
C TRP A 406 6.98 -30.44 -8.64
N ASP A 407 7.52 -30.73 -7.46
CA ASP A 407 6.69 -30.98 -6.30
C ASP A 407 5.86 -29.72 -5.98
N LEU A 408 4.55 -29.88 -5.78
CA LEU A 408 3.63 -28.76 -5.59
C LEU A 408 3.83 -28.05 -4.24
N LYS A 409 4.24 -28.80 -3.20
CA LYS A 409 4.48 -28.26 -1.86
C LYS A 409 5.74 -27.39 -1.88
N ILE A 410 6.81 -27.86 -2.52
CA ILE A 410 8.05 -27.10 -2.70
C ILE A 410 7.85 -25.89 -3.63
N LEU A 411 7.15 -26.06 -4.74
CA LEU A 411 6.83 -24.95 -5.65
C LEU A 411 6.04 -23.85 -4.93
N ASN A 412 5.06 -24.20 -4.10
CA ASN A 412 4.30 -23.26 -3.29
C ASN A 412 5.21 -22.43 -2.37
N ILE A 413 6.13 -23.07 -1.67
CA ILE A 413 7.10 -22.40 -0.78
C ILE A 413 7.99 -21.45 -1.58
N VAL A 414 8.56 -21.90 -2.69
CA VAL A 414 9.50 -21.11 -3.50
C VAL A 414 8.79 -19.89 -4.08
N ILE A 415 7.64 -20.06 -4.72
CA ILE A 415 6.89 -18.94 -5.31
C ILE A 415 6.36 -18.01 -4.23
N GLY A 416 5.81 -18.54 -3.14
CA GLY A 416 5.38 -17.72 -2.00
C GLY A 416 6.51 -16.86 -1.45
N SER A 417 7.67 -17.45 -1.23
CA SER A 417 8.86 -16.77 -0.72
C SER A 417 9.44 -15.75 -1.71
N LEU A 418 9.34 -15.99 -3.01
CA LEU A 418 9.73 -15.00 -4.02
C LEU A 418 8.79 -13.77 -4.01
N GLY A 419 7.54 -13.92 -3.57
CA GLY A 419 6.63 -12.80 -3.30
C GLY A 419 7.07 -11.97 -2.09
N ASP A 420 7.54 -12.63 -1.03
CA ASP A 420 8.13 -11.92 0.12
C ASP A 420 9.44 -11.21 -0.25
N LEU A 421 10.29 -11.87 -1.05
CA LEU A 421 11.51 -11.30 -1.58
C LEU A 421 11.23 -10.04 -2.38
N TYR A 422 10.21 -10.08 -3.25
CA TYR A 422 9.73 -8.93 -3.99
C TYR A 422 9.51 -7.73 -3.04
N SER A 423 8.65 -7.89 -2.04
CA SER A 423 8.35 -6.81 -1.09
C SER A 423 9.59 -6.33 -0.30
N LYS A 424 10.47 -7.24 0.12
CA LYS A 424 11.70 -6.90 0.87
C LYS A 424 12.71 -6.12 0.03
N VAL A 425 12.85 -6.42 -1.27
CA VAL A 425 13.76 -5.69 -2.16
C VAL A 425 13.29 -4.25 -2.36
N TRP A 426 11.98 -4.03 -2.49
CA TRP A 426 11.40 -2.68 -2.56
C TRP A 426 11.67 -1.84 -1.30
N LEU A 427 11.76 -2.49 -0.13
CA LEU A 427 12.03 -1.90 1.18
C LEU A 427 13.50 -1.97 1.62
N ARG A 428 14.41 -2.40 0.75
CA ARG A 428 15.76 -2.74 1.17
C ARG A 428 16.46 -1.57 1.85
N ASP A 429 16.83 -1.79 3.09
CA ASP A 429 17.77 -1.00 3.87
C ASP A 429 18.91 -1.90 4.38
N LYS A 430 19.89 -1.31 5.07
CA LYS A 430 21.04 -2.08 5.61
C LYS A 430 20.61 -3.16 6.61
N ARG A 431 19.43 -3.05 7.24
CA ARG A 431 18.95 -3.98 8.26
C ARG A 431 18.26 -5.20 7.63
N THR A 432 17.49 -4.96 6.58
CA THR A 432 16.70 -5.96 5.83
C THR A 432 17.50 -6.69 4.76
N GLU A 433 18.69 -6.18 4.39
CA GLU A 433 19.61 -6.85 3.46
C GLU A 433 20.00 -8.26 3.92
N GLY A 434 20.22 -8.46 5.22
CA GLY A 434 20.51 -9.77 5.79
C GLY A 434 19.37 -10.77 5.57
N ASP A 435 18.12 -10.32 5.66
CA ASP A 435 16.94 -11.16 5.49
C ASP A 435 16.78 -11.64 4.04
N ILE A 436 17.02 -10.76 3.07
CA ILE A 436 16.94 -11.09 1.64
C ILE A 436 17.85 -12.28 1.32
N PHE A 437 19.11 -12.21 1.75
CA PHE A 437 20.07 -13.28 1.49
C PHE A 437 19.85 -14.51 2.36
N SER A 438 19.27 -14.35 3.55
CA SER A 438 18.87 -15.48 4.41
C SER A 438 17.75 -16.29 3.74
N LEU A 439 16.73 -15.60 3.22
CA LEU A 439 15.61 -16.21 2.51
C LEU A 439 16.10 -16.97 1.26
N LEU A 440 16.91 -16.33 0.41
CA LEU A 440 17.47 -16.96 -0.79
C LEU A 440 18.31 -18.20 -0.45
N LYS A 441 19.17 -18.13 0.57
CA LYS A 441 19.95 -19.29 1.04
C LYS A 441 19.06 -20.42 1.55
N GLY A 442 18.01 -20.09 2.31
CA GLY A 442 17.02 -21.07 2.78
C GLY A 442 16.34 -21.80 1.63
N LEU A 443 15.88 -21.06 0.61
CA LEU A 443 15.27 -21.63 -0.59
C LEU A 443 16.23 -22.54 -1.36
N ILE A 444 17.49 -22.12 -1.53
CA ILE A 444 18.52 -22.94 -2.19
C ILE A 444 18.76 -24.24 -1.41
N ARG A 445 18.79 -24.19 -0.07
CA ARG A 445 18.94 -25.38 0.78
C ARG A 445 17.76 -26.34 0.61
N ILE A 446 16.53 -25.83 0.68
CA ILE A 446 15.30 -26.62 0.47
C ILE A 446 15.32 -27.34 -0.88
N LEU A 447 15.73 -26.63 -1.94
CA LEU A 447 15.76 -27.19 -3.29
C LEU A 447 16.88 -28.22 -3.51
N LYS A 448 18.03 -28.07 -2.85
CA LYS A 448 19.17 -28.99 -3.00
C LYS A 448 19.04 -30.25 -2.15
N ASP A 449 18.47 -30.14 -0.96
CA ASP A 449 18.42 -31.22 0.02
C ASP A 449 17.30 -31.01 1.03
N GLU A 450 16.06 -31.28 0.60
CA GLU A 450 14.87 -31.14 1.44
C GLU A 450 14.93 -32.05 2.68
N SER A 451 15.50 -33.25 2.55
CA SER A 451 15.64 -34.20 3.67
C SER A 451 16.41 -33.64 4.87
N ASN A 452 17.27 -32.65 4.62
CA ASN A 452 18.06 -31.98 5.65
C ASN A 452 17.44 -30.66 6.15
N VAL A 453 16.15 -30.43 5.87
CA VAL A 453 15.37 -29.29 6.37
C VAL A 453 14.38 -29.77 7.41
N HIS A 454 14.36 -29.12 8.58
CA HIS A 454 13.41 -29.48 9.62
C HIS A 454 11.98 -29.12 9.19
N HIS A 455 11.03 -29.95 9.62
CA HIS A 455 9.61 -29.74 9.39
C HIS A 455 8.86 -29.73 10.73
N LEU A 456 7.82 -28.92 10.82
CA LEU A 456 6.98 -28.84 12.01
C LEU A 456 5.52 -28.72 11.64
N GLY A 457 4.67 -29.47 12.36
CA GLY A 457 3.24 -29.55 12.06
C GLY A 457 2.92 -30.56 10.97
N GLU A 458 1.69 -30.54 10.47
CA GLU A 458 1.16 -31.50 9.50
C GLU A 458 0.25 -30.79 8.48
N GLY A 459 0.07 -31.38 7.30
CA GLY A 459 -0.81 -30.88 6.24
C GLY A 459 -0.07 -30.17 5.12
N TRP A 460 -0.46 -28.92 4.82
CA TRP A 460 0.12 -28.12 3.73
C TRP A 460 1.21 -27.18 4.26
N PRO A 461 2.35 -26.98 3.56
CA PRO A 461 3.37 -26.04 3.99
C PRO A 461 2.89 -24.61 3.80
N VAL A 462 2.83 -23.84 4.88
CA VAL A 462 2.30 -22.47 4.85
C VAL A 462 3.35 -21.40 5.18
N ALA A 463 4.44 -21.72 5.88
CA ALA A 463 5.43 -20.72 6.27
C ALA A 463 6.87 -21.25 6.32
N LEU A 464 7.83 -20.33 6.21
CA LEU A 464 9.25 -20.58 6.50
C LEU A 464 9.66 -19.87 7.79
N ILE A 465 10.42 -20.58 8.63
CA ILE A 465 10.91 -20.07 9.91
C ILE A 465 12.43 -20.10 9.88
N PHE A 466 13.04 -18.98 10.22
CA PHE A 466 14.48 -18.80 10.26
C PHE A 466 14.97 -18.51 11.67
N GLN A 467 16.13 -19.04 12.04
CA GLN A 467 16.77 -18.67 13.30
C GLN A 467 17.46 -17.29 13.20
N GLU A 468 17.29 -16.43 14.19
CA GLU A 468 18.04 -15.18 14.31
C GLU A 468 19.49 -15.43 14.77
N GLY A 469 20.42 -14.58 14.33
CA GLY A 469 21.74 -14.47 14.95
C GLY A 469 22.79 -15.56 14.66
N SER A 470 22.50 -16.64 13.92
CA SER A 470 23.56 -17.62 13.58
C SER A 470 24.49 -17.08 12.47
N SER A 471 25.78 -16.95 12.81
CA SER A 471 26.86 -16.55 11.88
C SER A 471 27.22 -17.66 10.89
N VAL A 472 26.82 -18.90 11.17
CA VAL A 472 26.94 -20.07 10.30
C VAL A 472 25.52 -20.50 9.92
N GLY A 473 25.25 -20.49 8.60
CA GLY A 473 24.00 -20.88 7.94
C GLY A 473 22.75 -20.93 8.82
N LYS A 474 21.97 -19.84 8.87
CA LYS A 474 20.65 -19.82 9.53
C LYS A 474 19.90 -21.10 9.22
N GLU A 475 19.63 -21.89 10.25
CA GLU A 475 18.75 -23.03 10.13
C GLU A 475 17.39 -22.53 9.63
N CYS A 476 16.74 -23.35 8.81
CA CYS A 476 15.44 -23.06 8.25
C CYS A 476 14.52 -24.25 8.55
N LEU A 477 13.28 -23.95 8.87
CA LEU A 477 12.24 -24.91 9.15
C LEU A 477 11.00 -24.59 8.31
N ILE A 478 10.34 -25.63 7.80
CA ILE A 478 9.07 -25.52 7.07
C ILE A 478 7.92 -25.81 8.05
N PHE A 479 7.00 -24.87 8.19
CA PHE A 479 5.81 -25.05 9.01
C PHE A 479 4.61 -25.51 8.18
N TYR A 480 4.03 -26.62 8.60
CA TYR A 480 2.88 -27.26 7.97
C TYR A 480 1.61 -27.03 8.80
N SER A 481 0.48 -26.81 8.13
CA SER A 481 -0.82 -26.64 8.77
C SER A 481 -1.94 -27.39 8.07
N ARG A 482 -2.82 -27.99 8.88
CA ARG A 482 -4.11 -28.55 8.46
C ARG A 482 -5.24 -27.49 8.42
N SER A 483 -4.96 -26.24 8.80
CA SER A 483 -6.03 -25.23 8.85
C SER A 483 -6.40 -24.72 7.46
N VAL A 484 -7.70 -24.78 7.15
CA VAL A 484 -8.30 -24.15 5.96
C VAL A 484 -8.29 -22.61 6.03
N SER A 485 -8.09 -22.05 7.23
CA SER A 485 -8.05 -20.60 7.45
C SER A 485 -6.75 -19.94 6.98
N PHE A 486 -5.68 -20.71 6.71
CA PHE A 486 -4.48 -20.18 6.08
C PHE A 486 -4.64 -20.08 4.55
N PRO A 487 -3.97 -19.15 3.88
CA PRO A 487 -3.71 -19.23 2.45
C PRO A 487 -2.71 -20.35 2.13
N GLU A 488 -2.40 -20.51 0.84
CA GLU A 488 -1.43 -21.49 0.34
C GLU A 488 -0.04 -21.23 0.93
N PHE A 489 0.35 -19.96 1.07
CA PHE A 489 1.57 -19.53 1.76
C PHE A 489 1.31 -18.21 2.50
N VAL A 490 1.75 -18.10 3.76
CA VAL A 490 1.56 -16.90 4.60
C VAL A 490 2.78 -15.99 4.65
N GLY A 491 3.99 -16.52 4.44
CA GLY A 491 5.22 -15.76 4.48
C GLY A 491 6.35 -16.46 5.24
N HIS A 492 7.40 -15.70 5.52
CA HIS A 492 8.50 -16.13 6.39
C HIS A 492 8.76 -15.17 7.55
N PHE A 493 9.30 -15.70 8.64
CA PHE A 493 9.66 -14.91 9.83
C PHE A 493 10.89 -15.49 10.55
N TYR A 494 11.41 -14.70 11.49
CA TYR A 494 12.61 -15.02 12.25
C TYR A 494 12.29 -15.22 13.73
N VAL A 495 13.03 -16.12 14.40
CA VAL A 495 12.88 -16.42 15.83
C VAL A 495 14.24 -16.47 16.52
N GLY A 496 14.33 -15.94 17.75
CA GLY A 496 15.57 -15.91 18.53
C GLY A 496 15.99 -17.23 19.19
N GLY A 497 15.15 -18.27 19.14
CA GLY A 497 15.39 -19.58 19.76
C GLY A 497 15.87 -20.66 18.78
N ASN A 498 16.34 -21.80 19.32
CA ASN A 498 16.70 -22.97 18.50
C ASN A 498 15.45 -23.54 17.83
N LEU A 499 15.48 -23.70 16.49
CA LEU A 499 14.33 -24.16 15.71
C LEU A 499 13.83 -25.54 16.13
N THR A 500 14.74 -26.43 16.54
CA THR A 500 14.41 -27.80 16.97
C THR A 500 13.63 -27.86 18.28
N SER A 501 13.64 -26.78 19.06
CA SER A 501 12.91 -26.67 20.34
C SER A 501 11.52 -26.04 20.21
N LEU A 502 11.13 -25.61 19.00
CA LEU A 502 9.87 -24.91 18.77
C LEU A 502 8.67 -25.87 18.84
N ASN A 503 7.64 -25.46 19.59
CA ASN A 503 6.37 -26.16 19.66
C ASN A 503 5.37 -25.55 18.64
N PRO A 504 4.59 -26.37 17.90
CA PRO A 504 3.57 -25.85 16.98
C PRO A 504 2.57 -24.89 17.64
N LYS A 505 2.24 -25.10 18.92
CA LYS A 505 1.35 -24.22 19.69
C LYS A 505 1.95 -22.82 19.90
N ILE A 506 3.26 -22.72 20.09
CA ILE A 506 3.98 -21.45 20.28
C ILE A 506 4.03 -20.67 18.96
N LEU A 507 4.03 -21.36 17.82
CA LEU A 507 4.10 -20.74 16.49
C LEU A 507 2.73 -20.36 15.91
N GLY A 508 1.64 -20.83 16.51
CA GLY A 508 0.29 -20.54 16.04
C GLY A 508 -0.01 -19.04 15.94
N ASP A 509 0.39 -18.25 16.95
CA ASP A 509 0.20 -16.80 16.94
C ASP A 509 1.11 -16.07 15.93
N PRO A 510 2.45 -16.29 15.89
CA PRO A 510 3.30 -15.71 14.85
C PRO A 510 2.85 -16.01 13.42
N VAL A 511 2.45 -17.26 13.13
CA VAL A 511 1.99 -17.66 11.79
C VAL A 511 0.66 -16.98 11.43
N LYS A 512 -0.26 -16.83 12.40
CA LYS A 512 -1.49 -16.05 12.22
C LYS A 512 -1.19 -14.57 11.97
N SER A 513 -0.21 -13.98 12.65
CA SER A 513 0.19 -12.60 12.37
C SER A 513 0.76 -12.45 10.96
N MET A 514 1.58 -13.40 10.51
CA MET A 514 2.11 -13.41 9.14
C MET A 514 1.01 -13.53 8.08
N ARG A 515 -0.02 -14.33 8.36
CA ARG A 515 -1.22 -14.44 7.51
C ARG A 515 -1.85 -13.06 7.25
N ASN A 516 -1.87 -12.18 8.26
CA ASN A 516 -2.42 -10.83 8.16
C ASN A 516 -1.49 -9.87 7.39
N LEU A 517 -0.18 -10.10 7.46
CA LEU A 517 0.88 -9.30 6.82
C LEU A 517 1.22 -9.74 5.38
N ARG A 518 0.48 -10.70 4.83
CA ARG A 518 0.83 -11.36 3.57
C ARG A 518 1.00 -10.41 2.40
N ILE A 519 1.77 -10.89 1.42
CA ILE A 519 1.94 -10.26 0.10
C ILE A 519 0.98 -10.89 -0.91
N TYR A 520 0.17 -10.07 -1.59
CA TYR A 520 -0.81 -10.57 -2.57
C TYR A 520 -0.21 -10.69 -3.97
N TRP A 521 0.00 -11.92 -4.43
CA TRP A 521 0.37 -12.18 -5.83
C TRP A 521 -0.64 -11.59 -6.83
N GLN A 522 -1.93 -11.57 -6.50
CA GLN A 522 -2.94 -10.94 -7.37
C GLN A 522 -2.66 -9.46 -7.65
N ARG A 523 -1.95 -8.76 -6.76
CA ARG A 523 -1.56 -7.36 -6.93
C ARG A 523 -0.28 -7.23 -7.75
N ILE A 524 0.72 -8.06 -7.47
CA ILE A 524 1.98 -8.12 -8.25
C ILE A 524 1.67 -8.46 -9.72
N GLU A 525 0.71 -9.35 -9.95
CA GLU A 525 0.31 -9.81 -11.29
C GLU A 525 -0.44 -8.74 -12.12
N LYS A 526 -0.80 -7.59 -11.53
CA LYS A 526 -1.35 -6.43 -12.25
C LYS A 526 -0.27 -5.52 -12.86
N ASN A 527 1.01 -5.86 -12.69
CA ASN A 527 2.10 -5.12 -13.30
C ASN A 527 1.99 -5.18 -14.84
N ALA A 528 2.33 -4.07 -15.51
CA ALA A 528 2.22 -3.91 -16.96
C ALA A 528 3.02 -4.96 -17.77
N CYS A 529 4.05 -5.56 -17.18
CA CYS A 529 4.84 -6.62 -17.83
C CYS A 529 4.11 -7.98 -17.89
N VAL A 530 3.00 -8.17 -17.19
CA VAL A 530 2.25 -9.44 -17.21
C VAL A 530 1.37 -9.52 -18.45
N THR A 531 1.77 -10.35 -19.41
CA THR A 531 0.96 -10.62 -20.60
C THR A 531 -0.29 -11.45 -20.28
N ARG A 532 -1.33 -11.38 -21.12
CA ARG A 532 -2.53 -12.23 -20.99
C ARG A 532 -2.19 -13.72 -20.93
N ALA A 533 -1.18 -14.15 -21.69
CA ALA A 533 -0.72 -15.54 -21.69
C ALA A 533 -0.08 -15.93 -20.36
N MET A 534 0.76 -15.05 -19.77
CA MET A 534 1.33 -15.25 -18.44
C MET A 534 0.22 -15.32 -17.38
N ALA A 535 -0.71 -14.36 -17.37
CA ALA A 535 -1.81 -14.31 -16.42
C ALA A 535 -2.66 -15.59 -16.45
N ARG A 536 -3.04 -16.08 -17.65
CA ARG A 536 -3.80 -17.33 -17.80
C ARG A 536 -3.05 -18.53 -17.24
N LYS A 537 -1.74 -18.65 -17.54
CA LYS A 537 -0.91 -19.76 -17.05
C LYS A 537 -0.79 -19.75 -15.54
N ARG A 538 -0.50 -18.59 -14.94
CA ARG A 538 -0.38 -18.42 -13.49
C ARG A 538 -1.71 -18.73 -12.79
N SER A 539 -2.84 -18.27 -13.33
CA SER A 539 -4.18 -18.59 -12.82
C SER A 539 -4.45 -20.11 -12.78
N ILE A 540 -4.09 -20.84 -13.83
CA ILE A 540 -4.20 -22.31 -13.87
C ILE A 540 -3.34 -22.96 -12.76
N TRP A 541 -2.14 -22.46 -12.54
CA TRP A 541 -1.24 -22.98 -11.50
C TRP A 541 -1.72 -22.69 -10.08
N TRP A 542 -2.16 -21.46 -9.80
CA TRP A 542 -2.78 -21.14 -8.52
C TRP A 542 -4.02 -21.97 -8.26
N LYS A 543 -4.78 -22.33 -9.30
CA LYS A 543 -5.89 -23.28 -9.19
C LYS A 543 -5.40 -24.69 -8.82
N LYS A 544 -4.37 -25.21 -9.50
CA LYS A 544 -3.77 -26.53 -9.17
C LYS A 544 -3.25 -26.62 -7.74
N ILE A 545 -2.51 -25.61 -7.28
CA ILE A 545 -2.00 -25.54 -5.90
C ILE A 545 -3.16 -25.58 -4.91
N ARG A 546 -4.21 -24.80 -5.14
CA ARG A 546 -5.42 -24.78 -4.31
C ARG A 546 -6.16 -26.11 -4.27
N GLU A 547 -6.28 -26.77 -5.42
CA GLU A 547 -6.95 -28.08 -5.52
C GLU A 547 -6.15 -29.17 -4.80
N ALA A 548 -4.84 -29.24 -5.02
CA ALA A 548 -3.95 -30.17 -4.32
C ALA A 548 -3.98 -29.95 -2.81
N ARG A 549 -3.92 -28.69 -2.36
CA ARG A 549 -4.07 -28.34 -0.95
C ARG A 549 -5.42 -28.80 -0.39
N LYS A 550 -6.52 -28.54 -1.09
CA LYS A 550 -7.86 -28.95 -0.64
C LYS A 550 -7.97 -30.48 -0.50
N GLN A 551 -7.36 -31.23 -1.41
CA GLN A 551 -7.31 -32.69 -1.33
C GLN A 551 -6.56 -33.14 -0.07
N GLU A 552 -5.36 -32.59 0.18
CA GLU A 552 -4.53 -32.89 1.37
C GLU A 552 -5.25 -32.55 2.68
N LEU A 553 -6.00 -31.45 2.72
CA LEU A 553 -6.72 -31.04 3.94
C LEU A 553 -7.96 -31.90 4.23
N ASN A 554 -8.45 -32.64 3.24
CA ASN A 554 -9.63 -33.51 3.35
C ASN A 554 -9.28 -34.99 3.54
N SER A 555 -8.01 -35.38 3.33
CA SER A 555 -7.46 -36.69 3.67
C SER A 555 -6.97 -36.73 5.11
#